data_AF-A0A9E3P145-F1
#
_entry.id   AF-A0A9E3P145-F1
#
_cell.length_a   1.000
_cell.length_b   1.000
_cell.length_c   1.000
_cell.angle_alpha   90.00
_cell.angle_beta   90.00
_cell.angle_gamma   90.00
#
_symmetry.space_group_name_H-M   'P 1'
#
loop_
_entity.id
_entity.type
_entity.pdbx_description
1 polymer ?
#
loop_
_entity_poly.entity_id
_entity_poly.type
_entity_poly.pdbx_seq_one_letter_code
_entity_poly.pdbx_strand_id
1 'polypeptide(L)'
;MRLASLFGTLLLFVLPTSAGCSSAPDAIPPSRAVAGDDDDEAEARGDGRTPPGQPDDPQTPAPAGATKIGSALIVDLGAVSAGKSVTLDVPSNALGFNVVVEGGSVGIARITSPSGAVVHDAHMPKNGSFPTSESIDGAASASVPQSDVTGALPIAPGKWTIAFAGSGAGKATARVQTTSDGKFHGGALDLVIHVPVGLRMSSPSPSHVVDPAKASTDRDIVARVDRFFVALDRAFGIGRGAVSFKAAPAALVRIATDAAITQAASVAKDAPDAQALHIVLTNAIGEGEGDLLGLSPGIPGAAIRPGTSMSALMVAHYDDTNVESEALTWLHEMGHFVGLQHTTEYDGSAFDPLSDTPKCTGGTRNPTRCPDNGNLMFTGSFPAAPILSAAQKAVLRGSPIYRAYADDAAKAAAAPTAAASAELAELAELATAPLAHRHRCSGRWTR
;
A
#
# COMPACT_ATOMS: atom_id res chain seq x y z
N MET A 1 27.68 3.25 -1.43
CA MET A 1 27.94 3.10 -2.89
C MET A 1 26.94 2.17 -3.60
N ARG A 2 25.86 1.70 -2.95
CA ARG A 2 24.78 0.88 -3.57
C ARG A 2 23.38 1.54 -3.60
N LEU A 3 23.16 2.66 -2.90
CA LEU A 3 21.97 3.51 -3.11
C LEU A 3 21.78 3.92 -4.57
N ALA A 4 22.85 4.06 -5.37
CA ALA A 4 22.72 4.43 -6.78
C ALA A 4 22.28 3.27 -7.72
N SER A 5 22.27 2.02 -7.24
CA SER A 5 21.99 0.85 -8.11
C SER A 5 20.57 0.32 -7.99
N LEU A 6 19.85 0.56 -6.89
CA LEU A 6 18.39 0.39 -6.83
C LEU A 6 17.65 1.62 -7.39
N PHE A 7 18.34 2.76 -7.49
CA PHE A 7 17.82 4.03 -8.02
C PHE A 7 18.34 4.30 -9.45
N GLY A 8 18.46 3.26 -10.27
CA GLY A 8 18.60 3.42 -11.72
C GLY A 8 17.33 4.03 -12.29
N THR A 9 17.21 5.35 -12.13
CA THR A 9 16.10 6.22 -12.54
C THR A 9 14.90 6.32 -11.58
N LEU A 10 15.14 6.57 -10.29
CA LEU A 10 14.11 7.18 -9.42
C LEU A 10 14.74 8.45 -8.80
N LEU A 11 14.42 9.63 -9.33
CA LEU A 11 15.00 10.91 -8.90
C LEU A 11 13.96 11.71 -8.09
N LEU A 12 14.44 12.21 -6.94
CA LEU A 12 13.77 12.93 -5.85
C LEU A 12 12.65 13.93 -6.21
N PHE A 13 11.66 14.04 -5.32
CA PHE A 13 10.57 15.03 -5.38
C PHE A 13 10.87 16.32 -4.60
N VAL A 14 10.71 17.47 -5.25
CA VAL A 14 10.64 18.80 -4.62
C VAL A 14 9.27 19.39 -4.91
N LEU A 15 8.55 19.82 -3.88
CA LEU A 15 7.40 20.71 -4.01
C LEU A 15 7.88 22.17 -4.01
N PRO A 16 7.38 23.06 -4.89
CA PRO A 16 7.67 24.48 -4.80
C PRO A 16 6.91 25.09 -3.61
N THR A 17 7.64 25.68 -2.66
CA THR A 17 7.08 26.51 -1.60
C THR A 17 6.40 27.74 -2.22
N SER A 18 5.12 27.94 -1.92
CA SER A 18 4.42 29.19 -2.17
C SER A 18 5.06 30.32 -1.34
N ALA A 19 5.18 31.49 -1.96
CA ALA A 19 5.81 32.67 -1.36
C ALA A 19 5.10 33.07 -0.05
N GLY A 20 5.85 33.03 1.05
CA GLY A 20 5.40 33.47 2.36
C GLY A 20 5.24 34.98 2.44
N CYS A 21 4.09 35.43 2.95
CA CYS A 21 3.97 36.75 3.54
C CYS A 21 4.63 36.70 4.93
N SER A 22 5.70 37.47 5.09
CA SER A 22 6.38 37.68 6.37
C SER A 22 5.56 38.61 7.26
N SER A 23 5.30 38.18 8.49
CA SER A 23 4.93 39.08 9.60
C SER A 23 5.73 38.67 10.83
N ALA A 24 6.51 39.62 11.34
CA ALA A 24 7.37 39.49 12.51
C ALA A 24 6.58 39.12 13.78
N PRO A 25 7.21 38.46 14.77
CA PRO A 25 6.56 38.14 16.03
C PRO A 25 6.49 39.36 16.96
N ASP A 26 5.29 39.69 17.42
CA ASP A 26 5.09 40.59 18.56
C ASP A 26 5.45 39.87 19.86
N ALA A 27 6.25 40.56 20.67
CA ALA A 27 6.76 40.11 21.95
C ALA A 27 5.64 40.00 23.00
N ILE A 28 5.54 38.85 23.65
CA ILE A 28 4.70 38.63 24.84
C ILE A 28 5.53 39.00 26.09
N PRO A 29 5.04 39.88 26.98
CA PRO A 29 5.74 40.22 28.21
C PRO A 29 5.68 39.09 29.26
N PRO A 30 6.68 38.98 30.15
CA PRO A 30 6.76 37.91 31.14
C PRO A 30 5.70 38.12 32.25
N SER A 31 4.93 37.08 32.53
CA SER A 31 4.06 37.06 33.71
C SER A 31 4.77 36.43 34.91
N ARG A 32 4.57 37.13 36.04
CA ARG A 32 5.08 36.95 37.39
C ARG A 32 5.22 35.52 37.92
N ALA A 33 6.35 35.32 38.59
CA ALA A 33 6.54 34.34 39.65
C ALA A 33 5.55 34.57 40.80
N VAL A 34 5.00 33.47 41.32
CA VAL A 34 4.46 33.36 42.67
C VAL A 34 5.20 32.19 43.33
N ALA A 35 5.80 32.49 44.47
CA ALA A 35 6.47 31.56 45.36
C ALA A 35 5.64 31.37 46.63
N GLY A 36 5.83 30.20 47.25
CA GLY A 36 5.42 29.85 48.62
C GLY A 36 4.12 29.05 48.71
N ASP A 37 3.96 28.03 49.55
CA ASP A 37 4.85 27.39 50.54
C ASP A 37 4.23 25.99 50.86
N ASP A 38 5.12 25.04 51.15
CA ASP A 38 5.14 24.02 52.21
C ASP A 38 3.90 23.22 52.71
N ASP A 39 4.22 21.95 52.95
CA ASP A 39 3.73 20.97 53.93
C ASP A 39 2.33 20.34 53.79
N ASP A 40 2.31 19.02 53.52
CA ASP A 40 1.90 18.04 54.55
C ASP A 40 2.15 16.59 54.10
N GLU A 41 2.91 15.87 54.92
CA GLU A 41 3.08 14.42 54.89
C GLU A 41 1.78 13.71 55.29
N ALA A 42 1.40 12.67 54.56
CA ALA A 42 0.57 11.60 55.11
C ALA A 42 0.93 10.27 54.46
N GLU A 43 1.66 9.44 55.21
CA GLU A 43 1.81 8.02 54.94
C GLU A 43 0.45 7.32 54.97
N ALA A 44 0.13 6.56 53.92
CA ALA A 44 -0.88 5.52 53.97
C ALA A 44 -0.32 4.22 53.38
N ARG A 45 0.05 3.30 54.27
CA ARG A 45 0.27 1.89 53.99
C ARG A 45 -1.06 1.26 53.58
N GLY A 46 -1.13 0.70 52.37
CA GLY A 46 -2.31 0.00 51.86
C GLY A 46 -1.95 -1.28 51.12
N ASP A 47 -2.04 -2.40 51.85
CA ASP A 47 -2.59 -3.71 51.45
C ASP A 47 -2.46 -4.11 49.96
N GLY A 48 -1.59 -5.11 49.73
CA GLY A 48 -1.60 -5.90 48.51
C GLY A 48 -2.81 -6.83 48.44
N ARG A 49 -3.76 -6.49 47.57
CA ARG A 49 -4.75 -7.41 47.01
C ARG A 49 -4.88 -7.22 45.51
N THR A 50 -4.57 -8.30 44.80
CA THR A 50 -4.86 -8.48 43.37
C THR A 50 -6.39 -8.50 43.17
N PRO A 51 -6.96 -7.71 42.24
CA PRO A 51 -8.37 -7.82 41.89
C PRO A 51 -8.66 -9.17 41.20
N PRO A 52 -9.77 -9.85 41.52
CA PRO A 52 -10.22 -11.03 40.78
C PRO A 52 -10.66 -10.64 39.35
N GLY A 53 -10.48 -11.60 38.44
CA GLY A 53 -10.60 -11.46 37.00
C GLY A 53 -11.78 -10.64 36.49
N GLN A 54 -11.45 -9.70 35.61
CA GLN A 54 -12.38 -9.02 34.74
C GLN A 54 -12.99 -10.07 33.78
N PRO A 55 -14.32 -10.17 33.69
CA PRO A 55 -14.95 -11.11 32.75
C PRO A 55 -14.60 -10.72 31.32
N ASP A 56 -14.25 -11.73 30.52
CA ASP A 56 -14.00 -11.60 29.09
C ASP A 56 -15.18 -10.87 28.42
N ASP A 57 -14.89 -9.80 27.69
CA ASP A 57 -15.87 -9.14 26.82
C ASP A 57 -16.46 -10.20 25.87
N PRO A 58 -17.79 -10.33 25.77
CA PRO A 58 -18.40 -11.26 24.84
C PRO A 58 -18.04 -10.83 23.41
N GLN A 59 -17.14 -11.59 22.78
CA GLN A 59 -16.96 -11.56 21.33
C GLN A 59 -18.34 -11.75 20.70
N THR A 60 -18.87 -10.70 20.07
CA THR A 60 -20.07 -10.79 19.25
C THR A 60 -19.86 -11.90 18.22
N PRO A 61 -20.64 -12.99 18.25
CA PRO A 61 -20.47 -14.06 17.29
C PRO A 61 -20.81 -13.52 15.90
N ALA A 62 -19.88 -13.70 14.96
CA ALA A 62 -20.10 -13.39 13.55
C ALA A 62 -21.37 -14.12 13.07
N PRO A 63 -22.28 -13.43 12.34
CA PRO A 63 -23.53 -14.04 11.90
C PRO A 63 -23.25 -15.26 11.02
N ALA A 64 -23.83 -16.39 11.41
CA ALA A 64 -23.74 -17.65 10.71
C ALA A 64 -24.47 -17.55 9.36
N GLY A 65 -23.72 -17.59 8.26
CA GLY A 65 -24.27 -17.63 6.90
C GLY A 65 -23.42 -17.00 5.78
N ALA A 66 -22.17 -16.60 6.01
CA ALA A 66 -21.33 -16.01 4.97
C ALA A 66 -20.91 -17.04 3.90
N THR A 67 -21.42 -16.88 2.67
CA THR A 67 -20.94 -17.55 1.46
C THR A 67 -19.43 -17.35 1.33
N LYS A 68 -18.69 -18.43 1.09
CA LYS A 68 -17.24 -18.51 1.27
C LYS A 68 -16.52 -17.58 0.30
N ILE A 69 -16.00 -16.45 0.79
CA ILE A 69 -15.03 -15.63 0.06
C ILE A 69 -13.80 -16.52 -0.22
N GLY A 70 -13.35 -16.56 -1.48
CA GLY A 70 -12.36 -17.52 -1.95
C GLY A 70 -10.95 -17.17 -1.51
N SER A 71 -10.22 -18.16 -0.99
CA SER A 71 -8.78 -18.03 -0.76
C SER A 71 -8.00 -18.31 -2.04
N ALA A 72 -6.87 -17.62 -2.26
CA ALA A 72 -5.97 -17.94 -3.37
C ALA A 72 -5.45 -19.39 -3.27
N LEU A 73 -5.33 -20.07 -4.41
CA LEU A 73 -4.69 -21.38 -4.49
C LEU A 73 -3.18 -21.23 -4.30
N ILE A 74 -2.62 -21.88 -3.29
CA ILE A 74 -1.18 -21.90 -3.02
C ILE A 74 -0.56 -23.14 -3.69
N VAL A 75 0.47 -22.91 -4.50
CA VAL A 75 1.24 -23.97 -5.17
C VAL A 75 2.71 -23.87 -4.75
N ASP A 76 3.21 -24.89 -4.05
CA ASP A 76 4.63 -25.03 -3.76
C ASP A 76 5.36 -25.47 -5.03
N LEU A 77 6.23 -24.61 -5.58
CA LEU A 77 7.02 -24.90 -6.77
C LEU A 77 8.36 -25.56 -6.41
N GLY A 78 8.65 -25.72 -5.12
CA GLY A 78 9.83 -26.39 -4.61
C GLY A 78 11.10 -25.54 -4.64
N ALA A 79 12.24 -26.23 -4.55
CA ALA A 79 13.55 -25.61 -4.62
C ALA A 79 13.86 -25.16 -6.05
N VAL A 80 14.42 -23.95 -6.17
CA VAL A 80 14.75 -23.32 -7.44
C VAL A 80 16.18 -22.79 -7.43
N SER A 81 16.81 -22.74 -8.60
CA SER A 81 18.14 -22.20 -8.80
C SER A 81 18.27 -21.61 -10.19
N ALA A 82 19.30 -20.80 -10.43
CA ALA A 82 19.56 -20.23 -11.74
C ALA A 82 19.66 -21.31 -12.84
N GLY A 83 19.07 -21.01 -14.01
CA GLY A 83 19.04 -21.90 -15.17
C GLY A 83 18.03 -23.05 -15.07
N LYS A 84 17.25 -23.12 -13.99
CA LYS A 84 16.15 -24.08 -13.85
C LYS A 84 14.82 -23.43 -14.20
N SER A 85 13.88 -24.28 -14.60
CA SER A 85 12.48 -23.90 -14.82
C SER A 85 11.57 -24.87 -14.09
N VAL A 86 10.42 -24.35 -13.66
CA VAL A 86 9.31 -25.11 -13.08
C VAL A 86 8.05 -24.86 -13.87
N THR A 87 7.05 -25.71 -13.68
CA THR A 87 5.74 -25.57 -14.32
C THR A 87 4.67 -25.25 -13.29
N LEU A 88 3.77 -24.34 -13.64
CA LEU A 88 2.59 -24.00 -12.85
C LEU A 88 1.35 -24.31 -13.70
N ASP A 89 0.46 -25.17 -13.20
CA ASP A 89 -0.83 -25.43 -13.85
C ASP A 89 -1.85 -24.39 -13.35
N VAL A 90 -2.27 -23.50 -14.25
CA VAL A 90 -3.23 -22.43 -13.97
C VAL A 90 -4.63 -22.87 -14.41
N PRO A 91 -5.63 -22.89 -13.51
CA PRO A 91 -6.97 -23.35 -13.83
C PRO A 91 -7.75 -22.33 -14.68
N SER A 92 -8.81 -22.78 -15.35
CA SER A 92 -9.68 -21.95 -16.21
C SER A 92 -10.45 -20.85 -15.49
N ASN A 93 -10.53 -20.93 -14.17
CA ASN A 93 -11.20 -19.96 -13.32
C ASN A 93 -10.23 -18.99 -12.61
N ALA A 94 -8.97 -18.91 -13.07
CA ALA A 94 -7.99 -17.98 -12.55
C ALA A 94 -8.22 -16.55 -13.08
N LEU A 95 -7.98 -15.55 -12.21
CA LEU A 95 -7.89 -14.14 -12.57
C LEU A 95 -6.44 -13.72 -12.83
N GLY A 96 -5.49 -14.36 -12.15
CA GLY A 96 -4.07 -14.05 -12.20
C GLY A 96 -3.28 -14.88 -11.20
N PHE A 97 -1.96 -14.72 -11.18
CA PHE A 97 -1.10 -15.32 -10.17
C PHE A 97 0.10 -14.42 -9.81
N ASN A 98 0.64 -14.64 -8.61
CA ASN A 98 1.91 -14.08 -8.17
C ASN A 98 2.87 -15.22 -7.82
N VAL A 99 4.12 -15.11 -8.24
CA VAL A 99 5.21 -16.04 -7.91
C VAL A 99 6.20 -15.30 -7.03
N VAL A 100 6.53 -15.89 -5.88
CA VAL A 100 7.54 -15.40 -4.95
C VAL A 100 8.66 -16.41 -4.84
N VAL A 101 9.90 -15.93 -4.87
CA VAL A 101 11.11 -16.71 -4.58
C VAL A 101 11.69 -16.20 -3.27
N GLU A 102 12.04 -17.11 -2.37
CA GLU A 102 12.66 -16.83 -1.06
C GLU A 102 13.98 -17.59 -0.93
N GLY A 103 15.03 -16.89 -0.50
CA GLY A 103 16.38 -17.43 -0.33
C GLY A 103 17.26 -17.31 -1.58
N GLY A 104 18.58 -17.19 -1.33
CA GLY A 104 19.59 -17.00 -2.39
C GLY A 104 19.44 -15.66 -3.12
N SER A 105 20.28 -15.41 -4.12
CA SER A 105 20.12 -14.26 -5.03
C SER A 105 19.47 -14.75 -6.32
N VAL A 106 18.28 -15.34 -6.22
CA VAL A 106 17.55 -15.96 -7.34
C VAL A 106 16.35 -15.11 -7.71
N GLY A 107 16.33 -14.60 -8.94
CA GLY A 107 15.22 -13.86 -9.52
C GLY A 107 14.38 -14.68 -10.49
N ILE A 108 13.21 -14.18 -10.85
CA ILE A 108 12.32 -14.78 -11.86
C ILE A 108 12.71 -14.18 -13.20
N ALA A 109 13.34 -14.97 -14.06
CA ALA A 109 13.95 -14.49 -15.29
C ALA A 109 12.96 -14.46 -16.44
N ARG A 110 12.10 -15.48 -16.56
CA ARG A 110 11.17 -15.61 -17.67
C ARG A 110 9.89 -16.32 -17.26
N ILE A 111 8.76 -15.85 -17.77
CA ILE A 111 7.46 -16.52 -17.66
C ILE A 111 6.90 -16.72 -19.07
N THR A 112 6.53 -17.95 -19.38
CA THR A 112 5.98 -18.36 -20.68
C THR A 112 4.60 -18.95 -20.50
N SER A 113 3.64 -18.45 -21.28
CA SER A 113 2.25 -18.90 -21.28
C SER A 113 2.09 -20.30 -21.89
N PRO A 114 0.92 -20.94 -21.72
CA PRO A 114 0.62 -22.24 -22.30
C PRO A 114 0.71 -22.29 -23.83
N SER A 115 0.52 -21.14 -24.51
CA SER A 115 0.67 -21.04 -25.97
C SER A 115 2.13 -20.86 -26.43
N GLY A 116 3.07 -20.74 -25.49
CA GLY A 116 4.48 -20.43 -25.77
C GLY A 116 4.78 -18.93 -25.84
N ALA A 117 3.81 -18.04 -25.58
CA ALA A 117 4.06 -16.61 -25.55
C ALA A 117 4.88 -16.21 -24.32
N VAL A 118 5.95 -15.43 -24.51
CA VAL A 118 6.76 -14.90 -23.41
C VAL A 118 6.10 -13.62 -22.88
N VAL A 119 5.65 -13.65 -21.63
CA VAL A 119 4.95 -12.53 -20.97
C VAL A 119 5.82 -11.77 -19.99
N HIS A 120 6.94 -12.36 -19.60
CA HIS A 120 7.96 -11.80 -18.72
C HIS A 120 9.30 -12.36 -19.19
N ASP A 121 10.32 -11.52 -19.34
CA ASP A 121 11.63 -11.89 -19.82
C ASP A 121 12.73 -10.99 -19.24
N ALA A 122 13.92 -11.53 -19.04
CA ALA A 122 15.05 -10.83 -18.42
C ALA A 122 14.66 -10.06 -17.14
N HIS A 123 13.91 -10.70 -16.25
CA HIS A 123 13.39 -10.11 -14.99
C HIS A 123 12.40 -8.96 -15.18
N MET A 124 11.85 -8.77 -16.37
CA MET A 124 11.00 -7.64 -16.73
C MET A 124 9.69 -8.14 -17.38
N PRO A 125 8.52 -7.56 -17.07
CA PRO A 125 7.31 -7.85 -17.83
C PRO A 125 7.51 -7.51 -19.31
N LYS A 126 6.93 -8.29 -20.21
CA LYS A 126 7.02 -8.03 -21.64
C LYS A 126 6.48 -6.64 -21.95
N ASN A 127 7.19 -5.88 -22.78
CA ASN A 127 6.98 -4.46 -23.10
C ASN A 127 7.35 -3.47 -21.97
N GLY A 128 7.82 -3.96 -20.82
CA GLY A 128 8.36 -3.13 -19.76
C GLY A 128 9.69 -2.51 -20.16
N SER A 129 10.14 -1.55 -19.35
CA SER A 129 11.37 -0.79 -19.59
C SER A 129 12.46 -0.98 -18.53
N PHE A 130 12.15 -1.64 -17.42
CA PHE A 130 13.10 -1.97 -16.36
C PHE A 130 12.79 -3.32 -15.68
N PRO A 131 13.81 -4.02 -15.15
CA PRO A 131 13.64 -5.23 -14.35
C PRO A 131 12.79 -4.97 -13.09
N THR A 132 11.91 -5.91 -12.78
CA THR A 132 11.06 -5.86 -11.59
C THR A 132 11.06 -7.13 -10.76
N SER A 133 11.70 -8.20 -11.26
CA SER A 133 11.69 -9.53 -10.64
C SER A 133 13.10 -10.07 -10.39
N GLU A 134 14.04 -9.16 -10.17
CA GLU A 134 15.37 -9.47 -9.64
C GLU A 134 15.29 -9.77 -8.14
N SER A 135 16.32 -10.42 -7.60
CA SER A 135 16.39 -10.69 -6.17
C SER A 135 16.85 -9.46 -5.39
N ILE A 136 16.04 -9.04 -4.43
CA ILE A 136 16.32 -7.97 -3.47
C ILE A 136 16.37 -8.60 -2.08
N ASP A 137 17.53 -8.57 -1.44
CA ASP A 137 17.75 -9.11 -0.09
C ASP A 137 17.19 -10.53 0.14
N GLY A 138 17.35 -11.40 -0.85
CA GLY A 138 16.94 -12.79 -0.75
C GLY A 138 15.48 -13.06 -1.10
N ALA A 139 14.77 -12.10 -1.69
CA ALA A 139 13.42 -12.31 -2.21
C ALA A 139 13.29 -11.79 -3.65
N ALA A 140 12.43 -12.41 -4.45
CA ALA A 140 12.03 -11.89 -5.77
C ALA A 140 10.54 -12.18 -6.00
N SER A 141 9.88 -11.35 -6.81
CA SER A 141 8.45 -11.52 -7.09
C SER A 141 8.11 -11.15 -8.53
N ALA A 142 7.13 -11.84 -9.12
CA ALA A 142 6.56 -11.53 -10.44
C ALA A 142 5.07 -11.87 -10.45
N SER A 143 4.26 -11.08 -11.16
CA SER A 143 2.82 -11.30 -11.28
C SER A 143 2.40 -11.46 -12.74
N VAL A 144 1.31 -12.18 -12.95
CA VAL A 144 0.62 -12.27 -14.25
C VAL A 144 -0.88 -12.00 -14.02
N PRO A 145 -1.47 -10.99 -14.68
CA PRO A 145 -0.84 -10.08 -15.63
C PRO A 145 0.03 -9.01 -14.95
N GLN A 146 1.10 -8.62 -15.64
CA GLN A 146 1.77 -7.32 -15.48
C GLN A 146 1.91 -6.59 -16.82
N SER A 147 1.51 -7.21 -17.92
CA SER A 147 1.43 -6.64 -19.26
C SER A 147 0.13 -7.12 -19.92
N ASP A 148 -0.25 -6.49 -21.02
CA ASP A 148 -1.45 -6.84 -21.80
C ASP A 148 -1.17 -7.77 -22.98
N VAL A 149 -0.02 -8.45 -22.95
CA VAL A 149 0.36 -9.43 -23.97
C VAL A 149 -0.61 -10.61 -23.94
N THR A 150 -0.97 -11.10 -25.12
CA THR A 150 -1.85 -12.26 -25.29
C THR A 150 -1.44 -13.44 -24.40
N GLY A 151 -2.38 -13.90 -23.58
CA GLY A 151 -2.19 -14.99 -22.63
C GLY A 151 -1.83 -14.53 -21.22
N ALA A 152 -1.29 -13.31 -21.04
CA ALA A 152 -1.22 -12.67 -19.72
C ALA A 152 -2.54 -11.99 -19.38
N LEU A 153 -3.13 -11.27 -20.35
CA LEU A 153 -4.41 -10.59 -20.21
C LEU A 153 -5.32 -10.84 -21.43
N PRO A 154 -6.49 -11.49 -21.26
CA PRO A 154 -6.86 -12.30 -20.10
C PRO A 154 -5.85 -13.44 -19.89
N ILE A 155 -5.75 -13.91 -18.64
CA ILE A 155 -4.84 -15.01 -18.31
C ILE A 155 -5.27 -16.30 -19.02
N ALA A 156 -4.32 -16.96 -19.68
CA ALA A 156 -4.56 -18.24 -20.33
C ALA A 156 -4.47 -19.41 -19.32
N PRO A 157 -5.47 -20.32 -19.28
CA PRO A 157 -5.36 -21.53 -18.48
C PRO A 157 -4.42 -22.55 -19.11
N GLY A 158 -3.89 -23.44 -18.27
CA GLY A 158 -3.00 -24.52 -18.66
C GLY A 158 -1.62 -24.39 -18.03
N LYS A 159 -0.63 -25.02 -18.66
CA LYS A 159 0.71 -25.16 -18.10
C LYS A 159 1.59 -23.97 -18.45
N TRP A 160 1.91 -23.17 -17.45
CA TRP A 160 2.87 -22.07 -17.51
C TRP A 160 4.27 -22.57 -17.19
N THR A 161 5.30 -21.98 -17.82
CA THR A 161 6.71 -22.25 -17.50
C THR A 161 7.33 -21.02 -16.87
N ILE A 162 8.00 -21.20 -15.72
CA ILE A 162 8.67 -20.14 -14.97
C ILE A 162 10.15 -20.51 -14.88
N ALA A 163 11.04 -19.67 -15.41
CA ALA A 163 12.48 -19.86 -15.39
C ALA A 163 13.14 -18.87 -14.43
N PHE A 164 14.22 -19.32 -13.77
CA PHE A 164 14.93 -18.55 -12.75
C PHE A 164 16.37 -18.24 -13.19
N ALA A 165 16.90 -17.09 -12.75
CA ALA A 165 18.29 -16.70 -12.95
C ALA A 165 18.88 -16.05 -11.68
N GLY A 166 20.18 -15.75 -11.70
CA GLY A 166 20.91 -15.21 -10.55
C GLY A 166 21.93 -16.19 -9.98
N SER A 167 22.10 -16.22 -8.66
CA SER A 167 23.06 -17.10 -7.98
C SER A 167 22.49 -17.70 -6.69
N GLY A 168 23.00 -18.87 -6.31
CA GLY A 168 22.50 -19.62 -5.15
C GLY A 168 21.23 -20.43 -5.45
N ALA A 169 20.51 -20.75 -4.38
CA ALA A 169 19.26 -21.50 -4.43
C ALA A 169 18.22 -20.82 -3.53
N GLY A 170 16.95 -20.96 -3.92
CA GLY A 170 15.80 -20.48 -3.17
C GLY A 170 14.66 -21.47 -3.19
N LYS A 171 13.53 -21.07 -2.64
CA LYS A 171 12.25 -21.78 -2.70
C LYS A 171 11.24 -20.89 -3.43
N ALA A 172 10.54 -21.44 -4.40
CA ALA A 172 9.50 -20.73 -5.12
C ALA A 172 8.10 -21.18 -4.70
N THR A 173 7.18 -20.23 -4.58
CA THR A 173 5.76 -20.47 -4.31
C THR A 173 4.93 -19.62 -5.26
N ALA A 174 3.87 -20.18 -5.82
CA ALA A 174 2.88 -19.42 -6.58
C ALA A 174 1.55 -19.30 -5.81
N ARG A 175 0.85 -18.19 -6.02
CA ARG A 175 -0.50 -17.95 -5.54
C ARG A 175 -1.38 -17.59 -6.71
N VAL A 176 -2.41 -18.37 -6.94
CA VAL A 176 -3.34 -18.18 -8.05
C VAL A 176 -4.66 -17.65 -7.50
N GLN A 177 -5.06 -16.45 -7.92
CA GLN A 177 -6.35 -15.87 -7.56
C GLN A 177 -7.42 -16.51 -8.44
N THR A 178 -8.45 -17.10 -7.84
CA THR A 178 -9.52 -17.81 -8.57
C THR A 178 -10.90 -17.33 -8.15
N THR A 179 -11.88 -17.44 -9.04
CA THR A 179 -13.32 -17.29 -8.77
C THR A 179 -14.07 -18.52 -9.25
N SER A 180 -15.41 -18.58 -9.17
CA SER A 180 -16.14 -19.77 -9.64
C SER A 180 -16.16 -19.89 -11.16
N ASP A 181 -16.12 -18.77 -11.88
CA ASP A 181 -16.28 -18.72 -13.35
C ASP A 181 -15.12 -18.04 -14.09
N GLY A 182 -14.05 -17.66 -13.39
CA GLY A 182 -12.91 -16.95 -13.96
C GLY A 182 -13.16 -15.47 -14.25
N LYS A 183 -14.24 -14.88 -13.72
CA LYS A 183 -14.52 -13.45 -13.80
C LYS A 183 -14.36 -12.77 -12.45
N PHE A 184 -14.13 -11.47 -12.50
CA PHE A 184 -14.03 -10.64 -11.32
C PHE A 184 -15.42 -10.21 -10.82
N HIS A 185 -15.71 -10.51 -9.57
CA HIS A 185 -16.97 -10.15 -8.89
C HIS A 185 -16.79 -9.12 -7.77
N GLY A 186 -15.59 -8.56 -7.62
CA GLY A 186 -15.20 -7.79 -6.44
C GLY A 186 -14.36 -8.62 -5.47
N GLY A 187 -14.10 -8.05 -4.30
CA GLY A 187 -13.45 -8.75 -3.20
C GLY A 187 -13.36 -7.88 -1.95
N ALA A 188 -12.63 -8.38 -0.96
CA ALA A 188 -12.31 -7.66 0.27
C ALA A 188 -10.80 -7.69 0.51
N LEU A 189 -10.20 -6.52 0.76
CA LEU A 189 -8.80 -6.40 1.12
C LEU A 189 -8.65 -6.23 2.63
N ASP A 190 -7.87 -7.09 3.27
CA ASP A 190 -7.45 -6.89 4.65
C ASP A 190 -6.21 -6.01 4.71
N LEU A 191 -6.11 -5.19 5.76
CA LEU A 191 -4.94 -4.39 6.07
C LEU A 191 -4.33 -4.79 7.40
N VAL A 192 -2.99 -4.77 7.43
CA VAL A 192 -2.20 -4.79 8.66
C VAL A 192 -1.34 -3.53 8.67
N ILE A 193 -1.67 -2.60 9.55
CA ILE A 193 -0.99 -1.30 9.64
C ILE A 193 0.01 -1.35 10.79
N HIS A 194 1.28 -1.14 10.44
CA HIS A 194 2.40 -1.10 11.36
C HIS A 194 2.65 0.35 11.75
N VAL A 195 2.51 0.64 13.05
CA VAL A 195 2.55 1.99 13.63
C VAL A 195 3.81 2.12 14.49
N PRO A 196 4.83 2.86 14.03
CA PRO A 196 6.03 3.08 14.82
C PRO A 196 5.74 3.81 16.13
N VAL A 197 6.40 3.38 17.21
CA VAL A 197 6.38 4.13 18.47
C VAL A 197 6.98 5.52 18.23
N GLY A 198 6.23 6.57 18.52
CA GLY A 198 6.65 7.96 18.29
C GLY A 198 6.21 8.55 16.94
N LEU A 199 5.45 7.80 16.13
CA LEU A 199 4.83 8.32 14.91
C LEU A 199 3.99 9.55 15.26
N ARG A 200 4.25 10.66 14.56
CA ARG A 200 3.42 11.86 14.67
C ARG A 200 2.39 11.87 13.56
N MET A 201 1.16 12.26 13.86
CA MET A 201 0.12 12.45 12.86
C MET A 201 -0.63 13.74 13.09
N SER A 202 -1.09 14.32 11.99
CA SER A 202 -1.98 15.46 11.95
C SER A 202 -3.00 15.29 10.83
N SER A 203 -4.04 16.13 10.86
CA SER A 203 -5.14 16.17 9.89
C SER A 203 -6.02 14.91 9.91
N PRO A 204 -7.31 15.01 10.32
CA PRO A 204 -8.06 16.22 10.67
C PRO A 204 -7.77 16.80 12.08
N SER A 205 -6.95 16.15 12.89
CA SER A 205 -6.64 16.60 14.26
C SER A 205 -5.38 17.47 14.30
N PRO A 206 -5.17 18.25 15.40
CA PRO A 206 -3.86 18.85 15.66
C PRO A 206 -2.77 17.78 15.73
N SER A 207 -1.53 18.16 15.37
CA SER A 207 -0.37 17.27 15.44
C SER A 207 -0.23 16.62 16.82
N HIS A 208 -0.17 15.30 16.85
CA HIS A 208 -0.03 14.51 18.06
C HIS A 208 0.81 13.25 17.80
N VAL A 209 1.27 12.60 18.86
CA VAL A 209 1.97 11.31 18.78
C VAL A 209 0.92 10.21 18.90
N VAL A 210 0.92 9.28 17.94
CA VAL A 210 0.02 8.12 17.96
C VAL A 210 0.52 7.11 18.99
N ASP A 211 -0.38 6.62 19.83
CA ASP A 211 -0.17 5.43 20.65
C ASP A 211 -0.50 4.18 19.81
N PRO A 212 0.46 3.31 19.46
CA PRO A 212 0.19 2.13 18.63
C PRO A 212 -0.88 1.20 19.20
N ALA A 213 -1.07 1.16 20.52
CA ALA A 213 -2.12 0.35 21.15
C ALA A 213 -3.53 0.91 20.94
N LYS A 214 -3.64 2.20 20.58
CA LYS A 214 -4.91 2.91 20.33
C LYS A 214 -5.11 3.28 18.87
N ALA A 215 -4.23 2.81 17.98
CA ALA A 215 -4.26 3.13 16.55
C ALA A 215 -5.60 2.83 15.86
N SER A 216 -6.34 1.81 16.32
CA SER A 216 -7.68 1.48 15.79
C SER A 216 -8.76 2.52 16.09
N THR A 217 -8.51 3.40 17.06
CA THR A 217 -9.41 4.49 17.47
C THR A 217 -8.77 5.86 17.24
N ASP A 218 -7.54 5.90 16.74
CA ASP A 218 -6.86 7.13 16.40
C ASP A 218 -7.55 7.78 15.20
N ARG A 219 -8.02 9.01 15.38
CA ARG A 219 -8.86 9.70 14.40
C ARG A 219 -8.14 9.92 13.07
N ASP A 220 -6.85 10.22 13.10
CA ASP A 220 -6.08 10.58 11.92
C ASP A 220 -5.70 9.31 11.14
N ILE A 221 -5.40 8.20 11.82
CA ILE A 221 -5.25 6.89 11.19
C ILE A 221 -6.56 6.42 10.57
N VAL A 222 -7.65 6.38 11.34
CA VAL A 222 -8.96 5.87 10.89
C VAL A 222 -9.42 6.63 9.64
N ALA A 223 -9.28 7.96 9.62
CA ALA A 223 -9.63 8.77 8.46
C ALA A 223 -8.90 8.33 7.17
N ARG A 224 -7.59 8.04 7.25
CA ARG A 224 -6.80 7.58 6.10
C ARG A 224 -7.20 6.19 5.64
N VAL A 225 -7.45 5.29 6.58
CA VAL A 225 -7.92 3.93 6.28
C VAL A 225 -9.27 3.99 5.56
N ASP A 226 -10.20 4.82 6.06
CA ASP A 226 -11.52 4.98 5.45
C ASP A 226 -11.43 5.56 4.04
N ARG A 227 -10.63 6.62 3.85
CA ARG A 227 -10.40 7.21 2.51
C ARG A 227 -9.71 6.25 1.55
N PHE A 228 -8.75 5.48 2.02
CA PHE A 228 -8.10 4.45 1.21
C PHE A 228 -9.12 3.42 0.71
N PHE A 229 -10.01 2.92 1.57
CA PHE A 229 -11.02 1.94 1.15
C PHE A 229 -12.09 2.53 0.23
N VAL A 230 -12.49 3.79 0.43
CA VAL A 230 -13.37 4.50 -0.51
C VAL A 230 -12.71 4.61 -1.89
N ALA A 231 -11.43 4.99 -1.94
CA ALA A 231 -10.67 5.09 -3.18
C ALA A 231 -10.49 3.72 -3.85
N LEU A 232 -10.17 2.67 -3.08
CA LEU A 232 -10.01 1.29 -3.53
C LEU A 232 -11.30 0.73 -4.16
N ASP A 233 -12.43 0.88 -3.49
CA ASP A 233 -13.72 0.41 -3.99
C ASP A 233 -14.09 1.14 -5.28
N ARG A 234 -13.98 2.47 -5.29
CA ARG A 234 -14.27 3.28 -6.49
C ARG A 234 -13.37 2.92 -7.67
N ALA A 235 -12.08 2.73 -7.43
CA ALA A 235 -11.10 2.48 -8.48
C ALA A 235 -11.19 1.05 -9.05
N PHE A 236 -11.39 0.06 -8.17
CA PHE A 236 -11.18 -1.36 -8.50
C PHE A 236 -12.39 -2.26 -8.24
N GLY A 237 -13.34 -1.82 -7.41
CA GLY A 237 -14.49 -2.61 -6.94
C GLY A 237 -14.13 -3.60 -5.83
N ILE A 238 -13.13 -3.27 -5.02
CA ILE A 238 -12.67 -4.06 -3.89
C ILE A 238 -13.04 -3.32 -2.60
N GLY A 239 -13.81 -3.99 -1.75
CA GLY A 239 -14.29 -3.43 -0.50
C GLY A 239 -13.32 -3.61 0.66
N ARG A 240 -13.77 -3.09 1.81
CA ARG A 240 -13.07 -3.18 3.09
C ARG A 240 -13.11 -4.59 3.67
N GLY A 241 -11.94 -5.15 3.94
CA GLY A 241 -11.76 -6.34 4.77
C GLY A 241 -11.43 -5.99 6.22
N ALA A 242 -10.82 -6.94 6.94
CA ALA A 242 -10.36 -6.73 8.30
C ALA A 242 -9.17 -5.76 8.33
N VAL A 243 -9.18 -4.84 9.29
CA VAL A 243 -8.06 -3.92 9.53
C VAL A 243 -7.51 -4.22 10.92
N SER A 244 -6.21 -4.48 10.99
CA SER A 244 -5.50 -4.70 12.25
C SER A 244 -4.29 -3.79 12.36
N PHE A 245 -3.87 -3.53 13.59
CA PHE A 245 -2.78 -2.62 13.91
C PHE A 245 -1.70 -3.36 14.69
N LYS A 246 -0.44 -3.06 14.39
CA LYS A 246 0.71 -3.61 15.10
C LYS A 246 1.68 -2.49 15.46
N ALA A 247 2.22 -2.53 16.67
CA ALA A 247 3.32 -1.64 17.04
C ALA A 247 4.55 -1.98 16.20
N ALA A 248 5.27 -0.95 15.76
CA ALA A 248 6.54 -1.07 15.06
C ALA A 248 7.66 -0.32 15.80
N PRO A 249 8.93 -0.66 15.55
CA PRO A 249 10.05 0.00 16.22
C PRO A 249 10.10 1.51 15.92
N ALA A 250 10.49 2.32 16.91
CA ALA A 250 10.65 3.77 16.75
C ALA A 250 11.64 4.18 15.65
N ALA A 251 12.60 3.30 15.32
CA ALA A 251 13.52 3.50 14.20
C ALA A 251 12.81 3.65 12.84
N LEU A 252 11.55 3.21 12.72
CA LEU A 252 10.75 3.32 11.50
C LEU A 252 9.92 4.61 11.41
N VAL A 253 10.02 5.52 12.39
CA VAL A 253 9.44 6.87 12.28
C VAL A 253 10.10 7.66 11.15
N ARG A 254 11.36 7.36 10.81
CA ARG A 254 12.07 7.92 9.66
C ARG A 254 12.88 6.83 8.96
N ILE A 255 12.60 6.60 7.68
CA ILE A 255 13.24 5.57 6.88
C ILE A 255 14.26 6.24 5.96
N ALA A 256 15.49 6.41 6.45
CA ALA A 256 16.53 7.18 5.75
C ALA A 256 17.61 6.33 5.07
N THR A 257 17.68 5.03 5.37
CA THR A 257 18.79 4.17 4.93
C THR A 257 18.26 2.88 4.29
N ASP A 258 19.07 2.26 3.43
CA ASP A 258 18.77 0.94 2.85
C ASP A 258 18.43 -0.08 3.94
N ALA A 259 19.16 -0.07 5.05
CA ALA A 259 18.89 -0.96 6.18
C ALA A 259 17.52 -0.72 6.83
N ALA A 260 17.10 0.55 6.94
CA ALA A 260 15.77 0.91 7.43
C ALA A 260 14.66 0.51 6.44
N ILE A 261 14.93 0.62 5.13
CA ILE A 261 14.02 0.12 4.08
C ILE A 261 13.84 -1.39 4.21
N THR A 262 14.92 -2.16 4.27
CA THR A 262 14.86 -3.61 4.46
C THR A 262 14.15 -3.98 5.77
N GLN A 263 14.39 -3.24 6.86
CA GLN A 263 13.70 -3.45 8.14
C GLN A 263 12.19 -3.18 8.03
N ALA A 264 11.78 -2.08 7.40
CA ALA A 264 10.37 -1.75 7.22
C ALA A 264 9.68 -2.75 6.29
N ALA A 265 10.30 -3.13 5.18
CA ALA A 265 9.71 -4.06 4.21
C ALA A 265 9.54 -5.48 4.79
N SER A 266 10.39 -5.86 5.74
CA SER A 266 10.35 -7.15 6.46
C SER A 266 9.64 -7.09 7.81
N VAL A 267 8.99 -5.97 8.17
CA VAL A 267 8.30 -5.80 9.47
C VAL A 267 7.23 -6.87 9.71
N ALA A 268 6.68 -7.42 8.62
CA ALA A 268 5.67 -8.45 8.63
C ALA A 268 6.23 -9.86 8.88
N LYS A 269 7.52 -10.04 9.21
CA LYS A 269 8.15 -11.38 9.30
C LYS A 269 7.51 -12.39 10.23
N ASP A 270 6.84 -11.91 11.27
CA ASP A 270 6.17 -12.77 12.23
C ASP A 270 4.65 -12.83 11.98
N ALA A 271 4.16 -12.25 10.87
CA ALA A 271 2.76 -12.32 10.50
C ALA A 271 2.40 -13.68 9.89
N PRO A 272 1.19 -14.19 10.15
CA PRO A 272 0.71 -15.42 9.52
C PRO A 272 0.59 -15.23 8.01
N ASP A 273 0.76 -16.32 7.27
CA ASP A 273 0.50 -16.37 5.83
C ASP A 273 -1.00 -16.13 5.56
N ALA A 274 -1.35 -14.88 5.25
CA ALA A 274 -2.73 -14.42 5.11
C ALA A 274 -2.86 -13.38 3.98
N GLN A 275 -4.05 -13.34 3.34
CA GLN A 275 -4.35 -12.39 2.27
C GLN A 275 -4.60 -10.98 2.83
N ALA A 276 -3.52 -10.28 3.16
CA ALA A 276 -3.54 -8.93 3.70
C ALA A 276 -2.40 -8.09 3.11
N LEU A 277 -2.66 -6.80 2.94
CA LEU A 277 -1.64 -5.80 2.62
C LEU A 277 -1.04 -5.24 3.92
N HIS A 278 0.28 -5.30 4.02
CA HIS A 278 1.02 -4.71 5.13
C HIS A 278 1.49 -3.30 4.75
N ILE A 279 1.18 -2.33 5.62
CA ILE A 279 1.54 -0.92 5.43
C ILE A 279 2.33 -0.46 6.65
N VAL A 280 3.50 0.13 6.44
CA VAL A 280 4.28 0.82 7.47
C VAL A 280 4.01 2.31 7.36
N LEU A 281 3.46 2.89 8.43
CA LEU A 281 3.36 4.34 8.55
C LEU A 281 4.71 4.91 8.98
N THR A 282 5.12 6.04 8.42
CA THR A 282 6.34 6.76 8.80
C THR A 282 6.11 8.26 8.69
N ASN A 283 6.99 9.09 9.25
CA ASN A 283 6.97 10.54 9.03
C ASN A 283 7.86 10.98 7.87
N ALA A 284 8.74 10.10 7.39
CA ALA A 284 9.59 10.40 6.25
C ALA A 284 10.23 9.14 5.66
N ILE A 285 10.48 9.20 4.35
CA ILE A 285 11.25 8.21 3.60
C ILE A 285 12.34 8.97 2.83
N GLY A 286 13.57 8.96 3.33
CA GLY A 286 14.68 9.73 2.80
C GLY A 286 15.46 10.50 3.86
N GLU A 287 16.42 11.32 3.39
CA GLU A 287 17.35 12.08 4.22
C GLU A 287 17.08 13.60 4.24
N GLY A 288 16.06 14.14 3.55
CA GLY A 288 15.77 15.59 3.60
C GLY A 288 14.85 16.11 2.48
N GLU A 289 15.21 17.25 1.89
CA GLU A 289 14.51 17.76 0.69
C GLU A 289 14.51 16.68 -0.39
N GLY A 290 13.34 16.21 -0.82
CA GLY A 290 13.28 15.02 -1.66
C GLY A 290 12.54 13.82 -1.09
N ASP A 291 12.17 13.85 0.20
CA ASP A 291 11.60 12.68 0.87
C ASP A 291 10.39 12.12 0.08
N LEU A 292 10.35 10.79 -0.06
CA LEU A 292 9.31 10.09 -0.82
C LEU A 292 7.99 10.11 -0.05
N LEU A 293 6.88 10.16 -0.78
CA LEU A 293 5.53 10.03 -0.20
C LEU A 293 5.21 8.57 0.15
N GLY A 294 5.77 7.64 -0.60
CA GLY A 294 5.59 6.21 -0.42
C GLY A 294 6.72 5.42 -1.07
N LEU A 295 6.76 4.13 -0.72
CA LEU A 295 7.69 3.17 -1.32
C LEU A 295 7.07 1.77 -1.28
N SER A 296 6.97 1.13 -2.44
CA SER A 296 6.80 -0.32 -2.54
C SER A 296 8.15 -1.02 -2.71
N PRO A 297 8.51 -2.02 -1.88
CA PRO A 297 9.80 -2.73 -1.97
C PRO A 297 9.90 -3.68 -3.18
N GLY A 298 8.90 -3.70 -4.06
CA GLY A 298 8.87 -4.50 -5.29
C GLY A 298 7.73 -4.12 -6.22
N ILE A 299 7.87 -4.47 -7.50
CA ILE A 299 6.87 -4.21 -8.56
C ILE A 299 6.63 -5.50 -9.37
N PRO A 300 6.09 -6.56 -8.77
CA PRO A 300 5.24 -6.55 -7.58
C PRO A 300 6.03 -6.83 -6.30
N GLY A 301 5.40 -6.56 -5.16
CA GLY A 301 5.85 -7.07 -3.86
C GLY A 301 5.62 -8.57 -3.72
N ALA A 302 6.06 -9.15 -2.62
CA ALA A 302 5.82 -10.55 -2.27
C ALA A 302 4.42 -10.70 -1.66
N ALA A 303 3.40 -10.63 -2.50
CA ALA A 303 2.00 -10.68 -2.09
C ALA A 303 1.74 -11.92 -1.21
N ILE A 304 1.26 -11.69 0.02
CA ILE A 304 0.81 -12.75 0.95
C ILE A 304 1.95 -13.74 1.28
N ARG A 305 3.19 -13.25 1.25
CA ARG A 305 4.35 -13.91 1.83
C ARG A 305 4.96 -12.93 2.83
N PRO A 306 4.38 -12.83 4.03
CA PRO A 306 4.97 -12.03 5.10
C PRO A 306 6.38 -12.51 5.42
N GLY A 307 7.28 -11.58 5.74
CA GLY A 307 8.64 -11.89 6.19
C GLY A 307 9.75 -11.94 5.17
N THR A 308 9.43 -11.56 3.94
CA THR A 308 10.43 -11.23 2.95
C THR A 308 10.80 -9.74 3.05
N SER A 309 11.89 -9.36 2.41
CA SER A 309 12.26 -7.97 2.15
C SER A 309 11.29 -7.24 1.20
N MET A 310 10.21 -7.89 0.74
CA MET A 310 9.23 -7.35 -0.21
C MET A 310 7.79 -7.41 0.31
N SER A 311 7.59 -7.53 1.63
CA SER A 311 6.28 -7.90 2.21
C SER A 311 5.41 -6.74 2.66
N ALA A 312 5.96 -5.54 2.84
CA ALA A 312 5.22 -4.38 3.32
C ALA A 312 5.61 -3.11 2.56
N LEU A 313 4.63 -2.30 2.18
CA LEU A 313 4.87 -0.97 1.62
C LEU A 313 5.02 0.06 2.73
N MET A 314 5.66 1.18 2.43
CA MET A 314 5.88 2.28 3.36
C MET A 314 5.17 3.53 2.83
N VAL A 315 4.55 4.29 3.72
CA VAL A 315 3.85 5.53 3.38
C VAL A 315 4.17 6.59 4.40
N ALA A 316 4.64 7.74 3.91
CA ALA A 316 5.01 8.87 4.74
C ALA A 316 3.80 9.77 5.01
N HIS A 317 3.67 10.19 6.25
CA HIS A 317 2.77 11.25 6.67
C HIS A 317 3.56 12.54 6.86
N TYR A 318 3.08 13.62 6.23
CA TYR A 318 3.61 14.96 6.40
C TYR A 318 2.59 15.84 7.11
N ASP A 319 3.08 16.82 7.88
CA ASP A 319 2.18 17.84 8.39
C ASP A 319 1.57 18.62 7.20
N ASP A 320 0.31 19.02 7.34
CA ASP A 320 -0.47 19.76 6.35
C ASP A 320 -0.84 19.03 5.05
N THR A 321 -0.47 17.75 4.86
CA THR A 321 -1.08 16.92 3.80
C THR A 321 -2.51 16.56 4.17
N ASN A 322 -3.40 16.69 3.18
CA ASN A 322 -4.78 16.29 3.37
C ASN A 322 -4.91 14.75 3.32
N VAL A 323 -5.89 14.23 4.04
CA VAL A 323 -6.17 12.79 4.18
C VAL A 323 -6.39 12.11 2.82
N GLU A 324 -7.03 12.78 1.86
CA GLU A 324 -7.31 12.21 0.53
C GLU A 324 -6.03 11.96 -0.26
N SER A 325 -5.11 12.92 -0.27
CA SER A 325 -3.83 12.80 -0.97
C SER A 325 -2.98 11.67 -0.41
N GLU A 326 -2.96 11.47 0.91
CA GLU A 326 -2.24 10.34 1.52
C GLU A 326 -2.93 9.01 1.24
N ALA A 327 -4.26 8.95 1.29
CA ALA A 327 -5.01 7.74 0.92
C ALA A 327 -4.78 7.33 -0.55
N LEU A 328 -4.70 8.31 -1.47
CA LEU A 328 -4.34 8.06 -2.86
C LEU A 328 -2.87 7.65 -3.02
N THR A 329 -1.98 8.16 -2.17
CA THR A 329 -0.58 7.68 -2.10
C THR A 329 -0.54 6.21 -1.68
N TRP A 330 -1.32 5.81 -0.67
CA TRP A 330 -1.41 4.40 -0.27
C TRP A 330 -1.94 3.53 -1.43
N LEU A 331 -2.91 4.04 -2.19
CA LEU A 331 -3.45 3.36 -3.36
C LEU A 331 -2.43 3.24 -4.50
N HIS A 332 -1.62 4.28 -4.73
CA HIS A 332 -0.51 4.30 -5.68
C HIS A 332 0.55 3.25 -5.31
N GLU A 333 1.02 3.24 -4.06
CA GLU A 333 2.00 2.26 -3.60
C GLU A 333 1.44 0.83 -3.62
N MET A 334 0.14 0.66 -3.30
CA MET A 334 -0.50 -0.64 -3.50
C MET A 334 -0.50 -1.04 -4.98
N GLY A 335 -0.69 -0.09 -5.90
CA GLY A 335 -0.56 -0.29 -7.33
C GLY A 335 0.80 -0.90 -7.69
N HIS A 336 1.89 -0.30 -7.21
CA HIS A 336 3.23 -0.88 -7.34
C HIS A 336 3.32 -2.27 -6.73
N PHE A 337 2.83 -2.43 -5.50
CA PHE A 337 2.88 -3.70 -4.78
C PHE A 337 2.18 -4.84 -5.52
N VAL A 338 1.11 -4.57 -6.28
CA VAL A 338 0.43 -5.57 -7.11
C VAL A 338 1.03 -5.72 -8.52
N GLY A 339 1.98 -4.87 -8.90
CA GLY A 339 2.77 -5.00 -10.12
C GLY A 339 2.51 -3.94 -11.19
N LEU A 340 1.79 -2.86 -10.89
CA LEU A 340 1.69 -1.70 -11.77
C LEU A 340 2.98 -0.89 -11.74
N GLN A 341 3.44 -0.45 -12.91
CA GLN A 341 4.56 0.49 -13.03
C GLN A 341 4.02 1.91 -13.22
N HIS A 342 4.89 2.90 -13.12
CA HIS A 342 4.50 4.24 -13.51
C HIS A 342 4.15 4.29 -15.00
N THR A 343 3.07 4.97 -15.36
CA THR A 343 2.68 5.13 -16.77
C THR A 343 3.80 5.80 -17.58
N THR A 344 4.39 6.84 -16.98
CA THR A 344 5.60 7.50 -17.46
C THR A 344 6.52 7.80 -16.28
N GLU A 345 7.78 7.37 -16.39
CA GLU A 345 8.80 7.71 -15.41
C GLU A 345 9.15 9.20 -15.43
N TYR A 346 9.71 9.70 -14.33
CA TYR A 346 9.92 11.13 -14.12
C TYR A 346 10.74 11.82 -15.23
N ASP A 347 11.75 11.14 -15.76
CA ASP A 347 12.60 11.63 -16.84
C ASP A 347 12.08 11.28 -18.25
N GLY A 348 10.99 10.51 -18.34
CA GLY A 348 10.38 10.06 -19.58
C GLY A 348 11.21 9.01 -20.34
N SER A 349 12.20 8.39 -19.70
CA SER A 349 13.02 7.34 -20.31
C SER A 349 12.35 5.97 -20.29
N ALA A 350 11.38 5.77 -19.39
CA ALA A 350 10.72 4.52 -19.11
C ALA A 350 9.20 4.70 -19.00
N PHE A 351 8.49 3.61 -19.30
CA PHE A 351 7.03 3.54 -19.38
C PHE A 351 6.57 2.16 -18.89
N ASP A 352 5.33 2.09 -18.44
CA ASP A 352 4.70 0.83 -18.07
C ASP A 352 4.50 -0.10 -19.30
N PRO A 353 4.38 -1.41 -19.07
CA PRO A 353 4.22 -2.42 -20.14
C PRO A 353 2.79 -2.49 -20.73
N LEU A 354 1.90 -1.57 -20.38
CA LEU A 354 0.48 -1.60 -20.78
C LEU A 354 0.29 -0.74 -22.04
N SER A 355 -0.44 -1.25 -23.04
CA SER A 355 -0.62 -0.50 -24.30
C SER A 355 -1.74 0.53 -24.24
N ASP A 356 -2.62 0.46 -23.24
CA ASP A 356 -3.77 1.35 -23.05
C ASP A 356 -3.49 2.56 -22.14
N THR A 357 -2.25 2.72 -21.68
CA THR A 357 -1.76 3.85 -20.91
C THR A 357 -1.02 4.85 -21.82
N PRO A 358 -1.44 6.12 -21.86
CA PRO A 358 -0.72 7.14 -22.61
C PRO A 358 0.69 7.36 -22.05
N LYS A 359 1.61 7.81 -22.91
CA LYS A 359 3.00 8.11 -22.57
C LYS A 359 3.26 9.61 -22.62
N CYS A 360 4.00 10.16 -21.66
CA CYS A 360 4.43 11.55 -21.67
C CYS A 360 5.83 11.72 -22.26
N THR A 361 5.91 12.31 -23.46
CA THR A 361 7.20 12.62 -24.10
C THR A 361 7.93 13.72 -23.32
N GLY A 362 9.13 13.41 -22.82
CA GLY A 362 9.97 14.36 -22.07
C GLY A 362 9.82 14.31 -20.55
N GLY A 363 9.11 13.31 -20.03
CA GLY A 363 8.97 13.04 -18.60
C GLY A 363 7.92 13.91 -17.92
N THR A 364 7.78 13.73 -16.61
CA THR A 364 6.66 14.26 -15.83
C THR A 364 6.94 15.63 -15.18
N ARG A 365 8.09 16.23 -15.48
CA ARG A 365 8.49 17.58 -14.98
C ARG A 365 7.51 18.69 -15.31
N ASN A 366 6.73 18.55 -16.39
CA ASN A 366 5.60 19.44 -16.67
C ASN A 366 4.31 18.62 -16.79
N PRO A 367 3.67 18.28 -15.65
CA PRO A 367 2.50 17.40 -15.64
C PRO A 367 1.36 17.89 -16.53
N THR A 368 1.20 19.21 -16.70
CA THR A 368 0.12 19.79 -17.52
C THR A 368 0.22 19.44 -19.01
N ARG A 369 1.39 18.99 -19.48
CA ARG A 369 1.62 18.57 -20.87
C ARG A 369 1.53 17.06 -21.06
N CYS A 370 1.37 16.31 -19.98
CA CYS A 370 1.36 14.85 -20.01
C CYS A 370 -0.08 14.34 -20.17
N PRO A 371 -0.35 13.49 -21.19
CA PRO A 371 -1.69 12.94 -21.41
C PRO A 371 -2.13 11.95 -20.32
N ASP A 372 -1.18 11.43 -19.54
CA ASP A 372 -1.36 10.50 -18.43
C ASP A 372 -1.32 11.17 -17.05
N ASN A 373 -1.29 12.51 -16.96
CA ASN A 373 -1.22 13.23 -15.67
C ASN A 373 -2.40 12.98 -14.71
N GLY A 374 -3.52 12.49 -15.24
CA GLY A 374 -4.67 12.09 -14.45
C GLY A 374 -4.57 10.68 -13.89
N ASN A 375 -3.61 9.87 -14.35
CA ASN A 375 -3.52 8.45 -14.00
C ASN A 375 -3.05 8.26 -12.55
N LEU A 376 -3.60 7.26 -11.85
CA LEU A 376 -3.17 6.92 -10.50
C LEU A 376 -1.67 6.63 -10.43
N MET A 377 -1.13 5.95 -11.44
CA MET A 377 0.28 5.55 -11.50
C MET A 377 1.16 6.59 -12.19
N PHE A 378 0.69 7.83 -12.34
CA PHE A 378 1.56 8.91 -12.81
C PHE A 378 2.52 9.32 -11.68
N THR A 379 3.82 9.47 -11.98
CA THR A 379 4.84 9.82 -10.97
C THR A 379 4.62 11.17 -10.31
N GLY A 380 3.97 12.12 -11.00
CA GLY A 380 3.74 13.48 -10.50
C GLY A 380 2.50 13.62 -9.60
N SER A 381 2.01 14.86 -9.47
CA SER A 381 0.76 15.11 -8.75
C SER A 381 -0.41 14.50 -9.52
N PHE A 382 -1.13 13.57 -8.89
CA PHE A 382 -2.40 13.06 -9.40
C PHE A 382 -3.59 13.88 -8.88
N PRO A 383 -4.68 13.98 -9.65
CA PRO A 383 -5.89 14.68 -9.23
C PRO A 383 -6.62 13.93 -8.10
N ALA A 384 -7.53 14.60 -7.39
CA ALA A 384 -8.34 13.99 -6.33
C ALA A 384 -9.20 12.78 -6.78
N ALA A 385 -9.44 12.64 -8.08
CA ALA A 385 -10.11 11.50 -8.68
C ALA A 385 -9.26 10.94 -9.82
N PRO A 386 -8.23 10.13 -9.52
CA PRO A 386 -7.35 9.60 -10.53
C PRO A 386 -8.05 8.60 -11.44
N ILE A 387 -7.58 8.49 -12.68
CA ILE A 387 -8.05 7.52 -13.67
C ILE A 387 -7.15 6.29 -13.69
N LEU A 388 -7.73 5.16 -14.10
CA LEU A 388 -7.03 3.90 -14.32
C LEU A 388 -7.52 3.30 -15.63
N SER A 389 -6.59 2.76 -16.41
CA SER A 389 -6.88 2.06 -17.65
C SER A 389 -7.57 0.71 -17.38
N ALA A 390 -8.08 0.07 -18.44
CA ALA A 390 -8.71 -1.23 -18.30
C ALA A 390 -7.67 -2.31 -17.94
N ALA A 391 -6.48 -2.24 -18.55
CA ALA A 391 -5.39 -3.15 -18.26
C ALA A 391 -4.84 -2.97 -16.83
N GLN A 392 -4.71 -1.73 -16.34
CA GLN A 392 -4.28 -1.47 -14.96
C GLN A 392 -5.25 -2.09 -13.94
N LYS A 393 -6.57 -1.94 -14.16
CA LYS A 393 -7.58 -2.60 -13.32
C LYS A 393 -7.47 -4.11 -13.38
N ALA A 394 -7.15 -4.69 -14.54
CA ALA A 394 -7.02 -6.13 -14.69
C ALA A 394 -5.77 -6.70 -13.99
N VAL A 395 -4.63 -5.99 -14.01
CA VAL A 395 -3.44 -6.34 -13.20
C VAL A 395 -3.80 -6.43 -11.73
N LEU A 396 -4.46 -5.41 -11.18
CA LEU A 396 -4.84 -5.43 -9.78
C LEU A 396 -5.84 -6.55 -9.47
N ARG A 397 -6.86 -6.73 -10.31
CA ARG A 397 -7.88 -7.78 -10.12
C ARG A 397 -7.28 -9.20 -10.21
N GLY A 398 -6.20 -9.39 -10.96
CA GLY A 398 -5.47 -10.66 -11.02
C GLY A 398 -4.55 -10.91 -9.82
N SER A 399 -4.26 -9.88 -9.02
CA SER A 399 -3.41 -10.01 -7.84
C SER A 399 -4.07 -10.86 -6.75
N PRO A 400 -3.34 -11.77 -6.10
CA PRO A 400 -3.87 -12.52 -4.99
C PRO A 400 -3.96 -11.70 -3.70
N ILE A 401 -3.50 -10.44 -3.63
CA ILE A 401 -3.38 -9.70 -2.35
C ILE A 401 -4.68 -9.55 -1.54
N TYR A 402 -5.84 -9.63 -2.20
CA TYR A 402 -7.17 -9.51 -1.61
C TYR A 402 -7.96 -10.82 -1.78
N ARG A 403 -9.01 -11.01 -0.99
CA ARG A 403 -9.90 -12.16 -1.18
C ARG A 403 -10.99 -11.84 -2.20
N ALA A 404 -10.96 -12.48 -3.37
CA ALA A 404 -12.02 -12.31 -4.37
C ALA A 404 -13.33 -12.99 -3.95
N TYR A 405 -14.45 -12.38 -4.32
CA TYR A 405 -15.74 -13.05 -4.25
C TYR A 405 -15.81 -14.16 -5.30
N ALA A 406 -16.32 -15.32 -4.89
CA ALA A 406 -16.44 -16.46 -5.79
C ALA A 406 -17.36 -16.14 -6.98
N ASP A 407 -18.48 -15.47 -6.71
CA ASP A 407 -19.52 -15.07 -7.67
C ASP A 407 -20.29 -13.82 -7.17
N ASP A 408 -21.27 -13.36 -7.95
CA ASP A 408 -22.13 -12.23 -7.59
C ASP A 408 -22.99 -12.50 -6.35
N ALA A 409 -23.33 -13.77 -6.06
CA ALA A 409 -24.09 -14.13 -4.86
C ALA A 409 -23.23 -13.97 -3.60
N ALA A 410 -21.96 -14.36 -3.65
CA ALA A 410 -20.99 -14.12 -2.59
C ALA A 410 -20.76 -12.62 -2.37
N LYS A 411 -20.69 -11.83 -3.44
CA LYS A 411 -20.63 -10.36 -3.34
C LYS A 411 -21.87 -9.80 -2.63
N ALA A 412 -23.07 -10.20 -3.05
CA ALA A 412 -24.32 -9.72 -2.46
C ALA A 412 -24.43 -10.10 -0.98
N ALA A 413 -23.98 -11.29 -0.60
CA ALA A 413 -23.94 -11.74 0.80
C ALA A 413 -22.92 -10.98 1.66
N ALA A 414 -21.85 -10.47 1.05
CA ALA A 414 -20.82 -9.68 1.73
C ALA A 414 -21.14 -8.17 1.79
N ALA A 415 -22.20 -7.71 1.12
CA ALA A 415 -22.55 -6.29 1.12
C ALA A 415 -22.85 -5.81 2.56
N PRO A 416 -22.33 -4.64 2.97
CA PRO A 416 -22.63 -4.09 4.28
C PRO A 416 -24.14 -3.94 4.46
N THR A 417 -24.61 -4.17 5.68
CA THR A 417 -26.02 -3.92 6.02
C THR A 417 -26.36 -2.44 5.75
N ALA A 418 -27.65 -2.15 5.50
CA ALA A 418 -28.10 -0.79 5.15
C ALA A 418 -27.64 0.30 6.14
N ALA A 419 -27.43 -0.04 7.41
CA ALA A 419 -26.90 0.87 8.43
C ALA A 419 -25.43 1.25 8.21
N ALA A 420 -24.57 0.27 7.90
CA ALA A 420 -23.16 0.52 7.59
C ALA A 420 -22.98 1.28 6.26
N SER A 421 -23.89 1.07 5.30
CA SER A 421 -23.92 1.82 4.05
C SER A 421 -24.30 3.31 4.24
N ALA A 422 -25.14 3.63 5.24
CA ALA A 422 -25.52 5.01 5.54
C ALA A 422 -24.36 5.80 6.17
N GLU A 423 -23.60 5.17 7.07
CA GLU A 423 -22.42 5.77 7.70
C GLU A 423 -21.30 6.05 6.66
N LEU A 424 -21.09 5.11 5.73
CA LEU A 424 -20.17 5.31 4.60
C LEU A 424 -20.62 6.43 3.65
N ALA A 425 -21.93 6.56 3.40
CA ALA A 425 -22.48 7.63 2.57
C ALA A 425 -22.30 9.00 3.24
N GLU A 426 -22.51 9.10 4.55
CA GLU A 426 -22.29 10.34 5.32
C GLU A 426 -20.82 10.75 5.32
N LEU A 427 -19.88 9.80 5.46
CA LEU A 427 -18.44 10.03 5.34
C LEU A 427 -18.03 10.48 3.92
N ALA A 428 -18.68 9.96 2.89
CA ALA A 428 -18.46 10.37 1.50
C ALA A 428 -19.02 11.78 1.21
N GLU A 429 -20.15 12.14 1.80
CA GLU A 429 -20.74 13.48 1.69
C GLU A 429 -19.88 14.52 2.43
N LEU A 430 -19.36 14.18 3.62
CA LEU A 430 -18.38 15.00 4.35
C LEU A 430 -17.06 15.17 3.59
N ALA A 431 -16.70 14.24 2.70
CA ALA A 431 -15.51 14.32 1.83
C ALA A 431 -15.65 15.33 0.70
N THR A 432 -16.87 15.48 0.21
CA THR A 432 -17.19 16.21 -1.02
C THR A 432 -17.77 17.59 -0.74
N ALA A 433 -18.11 17.88 0.52
CA ALA A 433 -18.51 19.20 0.96
C ALA A 433 -17.37 20.21 0.69
N PRO A 434 -17.59 21.25 -0.13
CA PRO A 434 -16.60 22.28 -0.33
C PRO A 434 -16.29 22.95 1.02
N LEU A 435 -15.01 23.24 1.28
CA LEU A 435 -14.51 24.06 2.40
C LEU A 435 -15.00 25.52 2.28
N ALA A 436 -16.31 25.73 2.27
CA ALA A 436 -16.92 27.04 2.26
C ALA A 436 -17.19 27.47 3.71
N HIS A 437 -16.41 28.46 4.16
CA HIS A 437 -16.63 29.29 5.35
C HIS A 437 -16.50 28.68 6.75
N ARG A 438 -15.27 28.68 7.27
CA ARG A 438 -15.02 28.94 8.72
C ARG A 438 -13.85 29.90 8.96
N HIS A 439 -13.92 31.09 8.35
CA HIS A 439 -13.24 32.27 8.88
C HIS A 439 -14.13 33.50 8.64
N ARG A 440 -14.94 33.87 9.63
CA ARG A 440 -15.43 35.25 9.79
C ARG A 440 -14.57 35.90 10.86
N CYS A 441 -13.48 36.54 10.45
CA CYS A 441 -12.89 37.62 11.24
C CYS A 441 -13.56 38.92 10.80
N SER A 442 -14.54 39.39 11.56
CA SER A 442 -15.13 40.72 11.38
C SER A 442 -14.21 41.77 12.03
N GLY A 443 -13.29 42.32 11.25
CA GLY A 443 -12.51 43.52 11.60
C GLY A 443 -13.09 44.74 10.89
N ARG A 444 -13.78 45.60 11.65
CA ARG A 444 -14.40 46.84 11.21
C ARG A 444 -13.30 47.89 10.98
N TRP A 445 -13.11 48.36 9.75
CA TRP A 445 -12.25 49.51 9.45
C TRP A 445 -12.98 50.82 9.78
N THR A 446 -12.38 51.66 10.62
CA THR A 446 -12.73 53.07 10.75
C THR A 446 -11.64 53.93 10.13
N ARG A 447 -12.07 54.60 9.04
CA ARG A 447 -11.50 55.72 8.27
C ARG A 447 -10.07 55.66 7.77
#